data_AF-A0A653CA02-F1
#
_entry.id   AF-A0A653CA02-F1
#
_cell.length_a   1.000
_cell.length_b   1.000
_cell.length_c   1.000
_cell.angle_alpha   90.00
_cell.angle_beta   90.00
_cell.angle_gamma   90.00
#
_symmetry.space_group_name_H-M   'P 1'
#
loop_
_entity.id
_entity.type
_entity.pdbx_description
1 polymer ?
#
loop_
_entity_poly.entity_id
_entity_poly.type
_entity_poly.pdbx_seq_one_letter_code
_entity_poly.pdbx_strand_id
1 'polypeptide(L)'
;MESWLVASRNLEFYNTFEEVDEKWKTTIRPQMFPPKAEDREKYHLNRCIRILPHQQNTGAFFVAVLRKIKELNTKDDSKQATEMECDANDQSKKRENEDNLPHNQRKKRRKEIYREDPFVFFKEEEVVWKDIQSFYKISDSFDSKCLLTRCLVGKKKNIYLTSDAVRNLVVTNQSTIKFINTGVKAFVRCDNKNMKCAFRIANDGLDSIFPYIGDDRKVYIPKDDLITLLLNDNPQKSPPIITLSEVVQKQVKDLSLGSCVLIYREDSKDEKTPLVIHISGWRGATSLRCYMDKHSTVHLLRLLGVIYPNMI
;
A
#
# COMPACT_ATOMS: atom_id res chain seq x y z
N MET A 1 -11.65 -25.44 20.56
CA MET A 1 -13.07 -25.84 20.70
C MET A 1 -13.22 -27.22 20.09
N GLU A 2 -13.36 -28.27 20.90
CA GLU A 2 -13.35 -29.68 20.44
C GLU A 2 -14.74 -30.21 20.09
N SER A 3 -15.78 -29.51 20.54
CA SER A 3 -17.18 -29.79 20.24
C SER A 3 -17.87 -28.50 19.81
N TRP A 4 -18.80 -28.61 18.87
CA TRP A 4 -19.64 -27.51 18.43
C TRP A 4 -20.96 -28.06 17.89
N LEU A 5 -21.98 -27.22 17.93
CA LEU A 5 -23.29 -27.51 17.36
C LEU A 5 -23.36 -27.00 15.93
N VAL A 6 -24.09 -27.73 15.10
CA VAL A 6 -24.38 -27.29 13.73
C VAL A 6 -25.80 -26.74 13.71
N ALA A 7 -25.95 -25.51 13.25
CA ALA A 7 -27.25 -24.84 13.16
C ALA A 7 -27.85 -24.98 11.76
N SER A 8 -29.15 -25.24 11.69
CA SER A 8 -29.97 -25.12 10.48
C SER A 8 -30.20 -23.65 10.12
N ARG A 9 -30.78 -23.40 8.94
CA ARG A 9 -31.17 -22.03 8.53
C ARG A 9 -32.22 -21.43 9.46
N ASN A 10 -32.99 -22.27 10.16
CA ASN A 10 -34.03 -21.86 11.11
C ASN A 10 -33.49 -21.77 12.54
N LEU A 11 -32.17 -21.81 12.75
CA LEU A 11 -31.52 -21.81 14.06
C LEU A 11 -31.87 -23.03 14.93
N GLU A 12 -32.22 -24.16 14.30
CA GLU A 12 -32.31 -25.46 14.98
C GLU A 12 -30.89 -26.03 15.11
N PHE A 13 -30.46 -26.40 16.32
CA PHE A 13 -29.10 -26.89 16.58
C PHE A 13 -29.07 -28.41 16.71
N TYR A 14 -28.12 -29.05 16.02
CA TYR A 14 -27.92 -30.49 16.04
C TYR A 14 -26.56 -30.85 16.63
N ASN A 15 -26.49 -31.94 17.41
CA ASN A 15 -25.25 -32.47 17.96
C ASN A 15 -24.58 -33.45 17.00
N THR A 16 -25.37 -34.23 16.27
CA THR A 16 -24.89 -35.23 15.30
C THR A 16 -25.64 -35.14 13.98
N PHE A 17 -25.11 -35.78 12.94
CA PHE A 17 -25.73 -35.77 11.62
C PHE A 17 -27.02 -36.60 11.58
N GLU A 18 -27.12 -37.63 12.42
CA GLU A 18 -28.29 -38.51 12.50
C GLU A 18 -29.53 -37.78 13.02
N GLU A 19 -29.35 -36.74 13.84
CA GLU A 19 -30.43 -35.89 14.37
C GLU A 19 -30.97 -34.87 13.35
N VAL A 20 -30.28 -34.70 12.21
CA VAL A 20 -30.64 -33.69 11.21
C VAL A 20 -31.89 -34.11 10.46
N ASP A 21 -32.91 -33.24 10.45
CA ASP A 21 -34.13 -33.46 9.69
C ASP A 21 -33.86 -33.66 8.20
N GLU A 22 -34.63 -34.53 7.53
CA GLU A 22 -34.51 -34.82 6.09
C GLU A 22 -34.49 -33.55 5.21
N LYS A 23 -35.25 -32.52 5.59
CA LYS A 23 -35.28 -31.20 4.92
C LYS A 23 -33.90 -30.54 4.83
N TRP A 24 -33.00 -30.79 5.79
CA TRP A 24 -31.70 -30.14 5.90
C TRP A 24 -30.52 -31.03 5.49
N LYS A 25 -30.71 -32.34 5.29
CA LYS A 25 -29.63 -33.29 4.97
C LYS A 25 -28.88 -33.01 3.66
N THR A 26 -29.47 -32.23 2.75
CA THR A 26 -28.78 -31.75 1.53
C THR A 26 -27.81 -30.60 1.78
N THR A 27 -28.07 -29.81 2.83
CA THR A 27 -27.30 -28.60 3.18
C THR A 27 -26.32 -28.87 4.30
N ILE A 28 -26.77 -29.54 5.36
CA ILE A 28 -25.93 -29.97 6.48
C ILE A 28 -25.28 -31.29 6.09
N ARG A 29 -23.95 -31.38 6.18
CA ARG A 29 -23.18 -32.58 5.83
C ARG A 29 -22.49 -33.18 7.06
N PRO A 30 -22.19 -34.49 7.08
CA PRO A 30 -21.50 -35.14 8.19
C PRO A 30 -20.18 -34.46 8.59
N GLN A 31 -19.43 -33.93 7.61
CA GLN A 31 -18.14 -33.26 7.86
C GLN A 31 -18.27 -31.91 8.58
N MET A 32 -19.49 -31.37 8.73
CA MET A 32 -19.74 -30.14 9.47
C MET A 32 -19.73 -30.34 10.99
N PHE A 33 -19.85 -31.58 11.46
CA PHE A 33 -19.85 -31.94 12.87
C PHE A 33 -18.44 -32.18 13.41
N PRO A 34 -18.24 -32.15 14.74
CA PRO A 34 -16.97 -32.48 15.36
C PRO A 34 -16.45 -33.86 14.93
N PRO A 35 -15.13 -34.02 14.67
CA PRO A 35 -14.54 -35.33 14.39
C PRO A 35 -14.83 -36.36 15.49
N LYS A 36 -14.61 -37.64 15.22
CA LYS A 36 -14.72 -38.69 16.25
C LYS A 36 -13.74 -38.43 17.40
N ALA A 37 -14.07 -38.84 18.61
CA ALA A 37 -13.27 -38.56 19.81
C ALA A 37 -11.79 -38.99 19.65
N GLU A 38 -11.54 -40.15 19.02
CA GLU A 38 -10.21 -40.68 18.71
C GLU A 38 -9.37 -39.73 17.82
N ASP A 39 -10.01 -39.05 16.87
CA ASP A 39 -9.35 -38.13 15.96
C ASP A 39 -9.14 -36.74 16.58
N ARG A 40 -9.95 -36.36 17.58
CA ARG A 40 -9.85 -35.03 18.22
C ARG A 40 -8.53 -34.83 18.94
N GLU A 41 -8.06 -35.85 19.64
CA GLU A 41 -6.76 -35.83 20.33
C GLU A 41 -5.60 -35.74 19.34
N LYS A 42 -5.68 -36.50 18.24
CA LYS A 42 -4.69 -36.50 17.16
C LYS A 42 -4.53 -35.13 16.50
N TYR A 43 -5.61 -34.40 16.31
CA TYR A 43 -5.59 -33.10 15.63
C TYR A 43 -5.30 -31.91 16.55
N HIS A 44 -5.23 -32.13 17.88
CA HIS A 44 -4.99 -31.07 18.86
C HIS A 44 -5.94 -29.87 18.71
N LEU A 45 -7.24 -30.14 18.52
CA LEU A 45 -8.26 -29.09 18.30
C LEU A 45 -8.44 -28.16 19.51
N ASN A 46 -7.99 -28.56 20.69
CA ASN A 46 -7.85 -27.67 21.85
C ASN A 46 -6.93 -26.47 21.59
N ARG A 47 -5.98 -26.58 20.65
CA ARG A 47 -5.07 -25.49 20.26
C ARG A 47 -5.60 -24.63 19.12
N CYS A 48 -6.80 -24.93 18.63
CA CYS A 48 -7.44 -24.23 17.52
C CYS A 48 -8.72 -23.53 17.98
N ILE A 49 -9.04 -22.43 17.30
CA ILE A 49 -10.26 -21.65 17.52
C ILE A 49 -11.13 -21.77 16.27
N ARG A 50 -12.40 -22.14 16.46
CA ARG A 50 -13.42 -22.14 15.41
C ARG A 50 -14.45 -21.08 15.79
N ILE A 51 -14.67 -20.12 14.90
CA ILE A 51 -15.63 -19.04 15.06
C ILE A 51 -16.77 -19.30 14.10
N LEU A 52 -17.97 -19.54 14.64
CA LEU A 52 -19.17 -19.77 13.83
C LEU A 52 -19.89 -18.44 13.57
N PRO A 53 -20.53 -18.27 12.39
CA PRO A 53 -21.16 -16.98 12.04
C PRO A 53 -22.14 -16.44 13.09
N HIS A 54 -22.91 -17.33 13.70
CA HIS A 54 -23.93 -16.98 14.70
C HIS A 54 -23.36 -16.59 16.07
N GLN A 55 -22.08 -16.87 16.37
CA GLN A 55 -21.49 -16.55 17.68
C GLN A 55 -21.24 -15.06 17.86
N GLN A 56 -20.95 -14.34 16.77
CA GLN A 56 -20.62 -12.90 16.82
C GLN A 56 -21.27 -12.09 15.69
N ASN A 57 -22.21 -12.68 14.93
CA ASN A 57 -22.76 -12.08 13.70
C ASN A 57 -21.65 -11.69 12.70
N THR A 58 -20.65 -12.56 12.55
CA THR A 58 -19.46 -12.37 11.70
C THR A 58 -19.36 -13.47 10.63
N GLY A 59 -18.30 -13.46 9.83
CA GLY A 59 -17.93 -14.61 8.99
C GLY A 59 -17.55 -15.85 9.80
N ALA A 60 -17.53 -17.01 9.14
CA ALA A 60 -17.01 -18.25 9.72
C ALA A 60 -15.48 -18.30 9.59
N PHE A 61 -14.78 -18.61 10.68
CA PHE A 61 -13.31 -18.72 10.68
C PHE A 61 -12.83 -19.98 11.39
N PHE A 62 -11.69 -20.48 10.93
CA PHE A 62 -10.89 -21.47 11.64
C PHE A 62 -9.47 -20.93 11.77
N VAL A 63 -9.00 -20.81 13.02
CA VAL A 63 -7.73 -20.20 13.37
C VAL A 63 -6.86 -21.23 14.08
N ALA A 64 -5.67 -21.43 13.53
CA ALA A 64 -4.62 -22.26 14.13
C ALA A 64 -3.31 -21.49 14.13
N VAL A 65 -2.58 -21.55 15.25
CA VAL A 65 -1.25 -20.93 15.38
C VAL A 65 -0.20 -22.04 15.41
N LEU A 66 0.70 -22.01 14.43
CA LEU A 66 1.76 -23.00 14.29
C LEU A 66 3.11 -22.39 14.66
N ARG A 67 3.88 -23.10 15.49
CA ARG A 67 5.27 -22.74 15.81
C ARG A 67 6.21 -23.67 15.07
N LYS A 68 7.02 -23.12 14.15
CA LYS A 68 8.11 -23.86 13.51
C LYS A 68 9.20 -24.15 14.54
N ILE A 69 9.48 -25.43 14.79
CA ILE A 69 10.46 -25.88 15.81
C ILE A 69 11.82 -26.28 15.25
N LYS A 70 11.89 -26.57 13.94
CA LYS A 70 13.11 -26.99 13.23
C LYS A 70 13.06 -26.49 11.78
N GLU A 71 14.21 -26.41 11.13
CA GLU A 71 14.30 -26.11 9.70
C GLU A 71 13.66 -27.22 8.85
N LEU A 72 13.17 -26.86 7.66
CA LEU A 72 12.60 -27.82 6.72
C LEU A 72 13.77 -28.38 5.89
N ASN A 73 13.88 -29.70 5.79
CA ASN A 73 14.86 -30.34 4.92
C ASN A 73 14.45 -30.11 3.46
N THR A 74 15.06 -29.13 2.79
CA THR A 74 14.76 -28.73 1.40
C THR A 74 15.35 -29.67 0.34
N LYS A 75 15.86 -30.85 0.71
CA LYS A 75 16.58 -31.75 -0.21
C LYS A 75 15.67 -32.62 -1.10
N ASP A 76 14.36 -32.67 -0.87
CA ASP A 76 13.47 -33.61 -1.57
C ASP A 76 12.60 -32.98 -2.68
N ASP A 77 12.49 -31.65 -2.76
CA ASP A 77 11.56 -30.99 -3.70
C ASP A 77 12.15 -30.66 -5.08
N SER A 78 13.46 -30.84 -5.29
CA SER A 78 14.11 -30.51 -6.57
C SER A 78 13.87 -31.52 -7.70
N LYS A 79 13.04 -32.55 -7.48
CA LYS A 79 12.72 -33.57 -8.50
C LYS A 79 11.35 -33.40 -9.19
N GLN A 80 10.49 -32.50 -8.74
CA GLN A 80 9.15 -32.32 -9.35
C GLN A 80 9.00 -31.08 -10.26
N ALA A 81 10.02 -30.23 -10.37
CA ALA A 81 9.91 -28.96 -11.11
C ALA A 81 10.53 -28.99 -12.53
N THR A 82 11.13 -30.10 -12.98
CA THR A 82 12.01 -30.14 -14.17
C THR A 82 11.35 -30.58 -15.49
N GLU A 83 10.03 -30.57 -15.59
CA GLU A 83 9.33 -30.88 -16.84
C GLU A 83 8.41 -29.73 -17.29
N MET A 84 8.97 -28.54 -17.53
CA MET A 84 8.27 -27.54 -18.35
C MET A 84 9.19 -26.38 -18.77
N GLU A 85 10.06 -26.62 -19.75
CA GLU A 85 10.63 -25.54 -20.55
C GLU A 85 10.55 -25.85 -22.04
N CYS A 86 10.16 -24.84 -22.81
CA CYS A 86 10.44 -24.83 -24.24
C CYS A 86 10.87 -23.42 -24.65
N ASP A 87 11.88 -23.42 -25.52
CA ASP A 87 12.72 -22.32 -25.98
C ASP A 87 12.14 -21.52 -27.16
N ALA A 88 12.33 -20.20 -27.15
CA ALA A 88 11.77 -19.25 -28.11
C ALA A 88 12.76 -18.88 -29.21
N ASN A 89 12.34 -19.03 -30.47
CA ASN A 89 12.86 -18.18 -31.54
C ASN A 89 11.79 -17.83 -32.59
N ASP A 90 11.65 -16.52 -32.72
CA ASP A 90 11.30 -15.62 -33.82
C ASP A 90 10.18 -15.89 -34.86
N GLN A 91 9.15 -15.05 -34.68
CA GLN A 91 8.31 -14.24 -35.57
C GLN A 91 8.06 -14.56 -37.07
N SER A 92 6.76 -14.45 -37.35
CA SER A 92 6.13 -13.74 -38.49
C SER A 92 5.92 -14.49 -39.82
N LYS A 93 4.69 -15.00 -40.01
CA LYS A 93 3.73 -14.64 -41.08
C LYS A 93 2.63 -15.72 -41.20
N LYS A 94 1.43 -15.28 -41.62
CA LYS A 94 0.21 -16.06 -41.93
C LYS A 94 -0.66 -16.48 -40.74
N ARG A 95 -1.40 -15.48 -40.26
CA ARG A 95 -2.74 -15.64 -39.69
C ARG A 95 -3.68 -16.04 -40.83
N GLU A 96 -4.44 -17.14 -40.68
CA GLU A 96 -5.86 -17.31 -41.08
C GLU A 96 -6.37 -18.76 -41.24
N ASN A 97 -5.57 -19.83 -41.04
CA ASN A 97 -6.04 -21.20 -41.34
C ASN A 97 -5.91 -22.27 -40.23
N GLU A 98 -5.89 -21.93 -38.94
CA GLU A 98 -5.70 -22.92 -37.85
C GLU A 98 -6.95 -23.30 -37.02
N ASP A 99 -8.15 -22.80 -37.35
CA ASP A 99 -9.37 -23.21 -36.62
C ASP A 99 -9.96 -24.56 -37.07
N ASN A 100 -9.38 -25.20 -38.09
CA ASN A 100 -9.84 -26.49 -38.63
C ASN A 100 -8.91 -27.68 -38.33
N LEU A 101 -7.92 -27.57 -37.43
CA LEU A 101 -7.01 -28.68 -37.12
C LEU A 101 -7.40 -29.42 -35.82
N PRO A 102 -7.30 -30.76 -35.77
CA PRO A 102 -7.65 -31.56 -34.59
C PRO A 102 -6.86 -31.13 -33.35
N HIS A 103 -7.47 -31.28 -32.17
CA HIS A 103 -7.00 -30.80 -30.85
C HIS A 103 -5.51 -31.09 -30.54
N ASN A 104 -4.95 -32.14 -31.14
CA ASN A 104 -3.58 -32.60 -30.92
C ASN A 104 -2.51 -31.79 -31.68
N GLN A 105 -2.89 -30.83 -32.54
CA GLN A 105 -1.95 -30.01 -33.32
C GLN A 105 -1.96 -28.51 -32.94
N ARG A 106 -2.83 -28.08 -32.02
CA ARG A 106 -2.85 -26.69 -31.53
C ARG A 106 -1.66 -26.44 -30.60
N LYS A 107 -0.69 -25.61 -31.01
CA LYS A 107 0.45 -25.24 -30.16
C LYS A 107 -0.01 -24.45 -28.92
N LYS A 108 0.43 -24.89 -27.73
CA LYS A 108 0.20 -24.17 -26.46
C LYS A 108 0.77 -22.75 -26.55
N ARG A 109 -0.09 -21.74 -26.36
CA ARG A 109 0.29 -20.32 -26.24
C ARG A 109 1.37 -20.17 -25.14
N ARG A 110 2.57 -19.70 -25.50
CA ARG A 110 3.54 -19.25 -24.51
C ARG A 110 3.02 -17.99 -23.83
N LYS A 111 3.00 -17.99 -22.49
CA LYS A 111 2.73 -16.81 -21.69
C LYS A 111 3.87 -15.82 -21.91
N GLU A 112 3.60 -14.66 -22.49
CA GLU A 112 4.52 -13.53 -22.44
C GLU A 112 4.78 -13.22 -20.96
N ILE A 113 6.03 -13.44 -20.52
CA ILE A 113 6.46 -13.02 -19.19
C ILE A 113 6.56 -11.51 -19.25
N TYR A 114 5.57 -10.84 -18.64
CA TYR A 114 5.57 -9.39 -18.48
C TYR A 114 6.85 -8.99 -17.70
N ARG A 115 7.82 -8.42 -18.42
CA ARG A 115 9.15 -8.06 -17.92
C ARG A 115 9.04 -6.69 -17.25
N GLU A 116 8.74 -6.71 -15.96
CA GLU A 116 8.67 -5.49 -15.14
C GLU A 116 10.07 -4.99 -14.78
N ASP A 117 10.23 -3.67 -14.71
CA ASP A 117 11.49 -3.07 -14.27
C ASP A 117 11.85 -3.54 -12.85
N PRO A 118 13.13 -3.86 -12.61
CA PRO A 118 13.57 -4.34 -11.31
C PRO A 118 13.44 -3.25 -10.23
N PHE A 119 13.26 -3.69 -8.98
CA PHE A 119 13.45 -2.82 -7.84
C PHE A 119 14.95 -2.58 -7.64
N VAL A 120 15.34 -1.31 -7.65
CA VAL A 120 16.72 -0.87 -7.50
C VAL A 120 16.79 0.05 -6.29
N PHE A 121 17.44 -0.42 -5.23
CA PHE A 121 17.70 0.35 -4.03
C PHE A 121 18.82 1.37 -4.26
N PHE A 122 18.73 2.49 -3.54
CA PHE A 122 19.74 3.53 -3.60
C PHE A 122 21.06 3.04 -3.02
N LYS A 123 22.14 3.46 -3.66
CA LYS A 123 23.51 3.30 -3.16
C LYS A 123 23.91 4.55 -2.40
N GLU A 124 25.00 4.47 -1.66
CA GLU A 124 25.52 5.58 -0.83
C GLU A 124 25.76 6.87 -1.64
N GLU A 125 26.09 6.75 -2.93
CA GLU A 125 26.40 7.87 -3.81
C GLU A 125 25.35 8.14 -4.90
N GLU A 126 24.08 8.19 -4.53
CA GLU A 126 23.02 8.60 -5.47
C GLU A 126 22.94 10.14 -5.59
N VAL A 127 23.29 10.68 -6.76
CA VAL A 127 23.24 12.14 -7.05
C VAL A 127 21.86 12.72 -6.76
N VAL A 128 20.81 12.01 -7.17
CA VAL A 128 19.41 12.41 -6.94
C VAL A 128 19.10 12.53 -5.45
N TRP A 129 19.68 11.65 -4.61
CA TRP A 129 19.48 11.72 -3.18
C TRP A 129 20.13 12.96 -2.57
N LYS A 130 21.36 13.31 -2.98
CA LYS A 130 22.06 14.52 -2.49
C LYS A 130 21.24 15.80 -2.74
N ASP A 131 20.61 15.91 -3.91
CA ASP A 131 19.75 17.04 -4.25
C ASP A 131 18.49 17.09 -3.37
N ILE A 132 17.85 15.93 -3.12
CA ILE A 132 16.67 15.82 -2.25
C ILE A 132 17.05 16.15 -0.80
N GLN A 133 18.11 15.53 -0.28
CA GLN A 133 18.60 15.70 1.08
C GLN A 133 18.93 17.17 1.36
N SER A 134 19.65 17.82 0.44
CA SER A 134 19.99 19.24 0.56
C SER A 134 18.75 20.14 0.49
N PHE A 135 17.82 19.89 -0.44
CA PHE A 135 16.63 20.72 -0.63
C PHE A 135 15.64 20.66 0.54
N TYR A 136 15.42 19.47 1.12
CA TYR A 136 14.53 19.30 2.27
C TYR A 136 15.26 19.36 3.62
N LYS A 137 16.59 19.58 3.60
CA LYS A 137 17.47 19.49 4.77
C LYS A 137 17.19 18.23 5.59
N ILE A 138 17.16 17.07 4.91
CA ILE A 138 16.85 15.80 5.55
C ILE A 138 18.04 15.41 6.45
N SER A 139 17.73 15.10 7.71
CA SER A 139 18.70 14.63 8.71
C SER A 139 19.50 13.43 8.21
N ASP A 140 20.80 13.40 8.53
CA ASP A 140 21.69 12.27 8.23
C ASP A 140 21.31 10.98 8.98
N SER A 141 20.41 11.06 9.98
CA SER A 141 19.83 9.88 10.63
C SER A 141 18.89 9.07 9.73
N PHE A 142 18.47 9.62 8.58
CA PHE A 142 17.64 8.91 7.61
C PHE A 142 18.48 8.00 6.72
N ASP A 143 18.20 6.69 6.73
CA ASP A 143 18.89 5.74 5.85
C ASP A 143 18.37 5.81 4.41
N SER A 144 19.14 6.43 3.53
CA SER A 144 18.82 6.53 2.11
C SER A 144 18.85 5.18 1.39
N LYS A 145 19.52 4.15 1.93
CA LYS A 145 19.54 2.80 1.35
C LYS A 145 18.17 2.13 1.39
N CYS A 146 17.26 2.61 2.23
CA CYS A 146 15.86 2.18 2.28
C CYS A 146 14.99 2.76 1.15
N LEU A 147 15.52 3.70 0.37
CA LEU A 147 14.87 4.23 -0.82
C LEU A 147 15.12 3.34 -2.02
N LEU A 148 14.10 3.19 -2.85
CA LEU A 148 14.16 2.39 -4.06
C LEU A 148 13.39 3.02 -5.21
N THR A 149 13.77 2.62 -6.42
CA THR A 149 13.08 2.99 -7.66
C THR A 149 12.79 1.75 -8.48
N ARG A 150 11.72 1.82 -9.28
CA ARG A 150 11.34 0.77 -10.23
C ARG A 150 11.77 1.14 -11.64
N CYS A 151 13.06 1.43 -11.79
CA CYS A 151 13.66 1.85 -13.05
C CYS A 151 15.18 1.66 -12.94
N LEU A 152 15.75 0.87 -13.83
CA LEU A 152 17.20 0.68 -13.90
C LEU A 152 17.88 1.78 -14.71
N VAL A 153 17.27 2.17 -15.84
CA VAL A 153 17.84 3.11 -16.81
C VAL A 153 16.85 4.23 -17.10
N GLY A 154 17.31 5.47 -16.97
CA GLY A 154 16.53 6.66 -17.30
C GLY A 154 16.10 7.47 -16.08
N LYS A 155 15.11 8.34 -16.28
CA LYS A 155 14.65 9.27 -15.25
C LYS A 155 13.79 8.54 -14.20
N LYS A 156 14.28 8.51 -12.97
CA LYS A 156 13.55 8.02 -11.78
C LYS A 156 12.25 8.82 -11.59
N LYS A 157 11.09 8.23 -11.89
CA LYS A 157 9.77 8.90 -11.77
C LYS A 157 9.26 8.96 -10.33
N ASN A 158 9.29 7.83 -9.63
CA ASN A 158 8.82 7.70 -8.25
C ASN A 158 9.92 7.04 -7.43
N ILE A 159 10.13 7.54 -6.22
CA ILE A 159 11.01 6.95 -5.22
C ILE A 159 10.13 6.43 -4.08
N TYR A 160 10.34 5.17 -3.71
CA TYR A 160 9.59 4.48 -2.68
C TYR A 160 10.50 4.26 -1.46
N LEU A 161 9.92 4.31 -0.27
CA LEU A 161 10.56 4.04 1.01
C LEU A 161 10.14 2.67 1.52
N THR A 162 11.08 1.94 2.10
CA THR A 162 10.87 0.66 2.77
C THR A 162 11.51 0.66 4.16
N SER A 163 11.21 -0.33 4.99
CA SER A 163 12.03 -0.63 6.17
C SER A 163 13.26 -1.45 5.78
N ASP A 164 14.28 -1.46 6.63
CA ASP A 164 15.47 -2.31 6.46
C ASP A 164 15.13 -3.79 6.23
N ALA A 165 14.16 -4.31 6.99
CA ALA A 165 13.73 -5.71 6.88
C ALA A 165 13.14 -6.02 5.49
N VAL A 166 12.32 -5.10 4.95
CA VAL A 166 11.74 -5.26 3.62
C VAL A 166 12.81 -5.12 2.55
N ARG A 167 13.74 -4.17 2.68
CA ARG A 167 14.89 -4.05 1.77
C ARG A 167 15.68 -5.35 1.70
N ASN A 168 16.08 -5.88 2.85
CA ASN A 168 16.87 -7.11 2.91
C ASN A 168 16.11 -8.30 2.31
N LEU A 169 14.80 -8.39 2.56
CA LEU A 169 13.94 -9.40 1.97
C LEU A 169 13.90 -9.31 0.44
N VAL A 170 13.74 -8.10 -0.12
CA VAL A 170 13.71 -7.90 -1.58
C VAL A 170 15.05 -8.23 -2.19
N VAL A 171 16.14 -7.67 -1.67
CA VAL A 171 17.49 -7.87 -2.21
C VAL A 171 17.88 -9.35 -2.19
N THR A 172 17.55 -10.07 -1.12
CA THR A 172 17.90 -11.50 -0.99
C THR A 172 17.09 -12.40 -1.94
N ASN A 173 15.87 -12.00 -2.29
CA ASN A 173 14.93 -12.85 -3.03
C ASN A 173 14.59 -12.34 -4.43
N GLN A 174 15.29 -11.33 -4.95
CA GLN A 174 14.96 -10.69 -6.22
C GLN A 174 15.05 -11.65 -7.43
N SER A 175 15.85 -12.71 -7.33
CA SER A 175 15.98 -13.76 -8.35
C SER A 175 14.93 -14.86 -8.25
N THR A 176 14.28 -15.03 -7.09
CA THR A 176 13.38 -16.17 -6.80
C THR A 176 11.91 -15.75 -6.66
N ILE A 177 11.66 -14.55 -6.13
CA ILE A 177 10.32 -14.02 -5.87
C ILE A 177 10.07 -12.82 -6.77
N LYS A 178 8.95 -12.86 -7.50
CA LYS A 178 8.47 -11.69 -8.24
C LYS A 178 7.72 -10.75 -7.30
N PHE A 179 8.32 -9.60 -7.02
CA PHE A 179 7.67 -8.50 -6.30
C PHE A 179 6.83 -7.67 -7.28
N ILE A 180 5.55 -7.41 -6.95
CA ILE A 180 4.66 -6.58 -7.79
C ILE A 180 4.64 -5.13 -7.28
N ASN A 181 4.50 -4.98 -5.96
CA ASN A 181 4.48 -3.69 -5.25
C ASN A 181 5.32 -3.82 -3.99
N THR A 182 6.11 -2.81 -3.67
CA THR A 182 6.90 -2.76 -2.45
C THR A 182 7.19 -1.34 -2.04
N GLY A 183 7.12 -1.08 -0.73
CA GLY A 183 7.35 0.23 -0.14
C GLY A 183 6.20 1.21 -0.33
N VAL A 184 6.38 2.39 0.25
CA VAL A 184 5.43 3.50 0.22
C VAL A 184 6.03 4.62 -0.61
N LYS A 185 5.22 5.28 -1.44
CA LYS A 185 5.71 6.33 -2.32
C LYS A 185 6.12 7.55 -1.50
N ALA A 186 7.40 7.84 -1.48
CA ALA A 186 8.01 8.90 -0.69
C ALA A 186 8.17 10.19 -1.49
N PHE A 187 8.71 10.07 -2.70
CA PHE A 187 8.97 11.21 -3.57
C PHE A 187 8.49 10.95 -4.99
N VAL A 188 8.02 12.01 -5.64
CA VAL A 188 7.53 11.99 -7.03
C VAL A 188 8.27 13.04 -7.82
N ARG A 189 8.76 12.65 -9.00
CA ARG A 189 9.47 13.55 -9.89
C ARG A 189 8.54 14.63 -10.42
N CYS A 190 8.98 15.88 -10.34
CA CYS A 190 8.36 17.07 -10.90
C CYS A 190 9.45 17.86 -11.63
N ASP A 191 9.63 17.55 -12.92
CA ASP A 191 10.55 18.28 -13.77
C ASP A 191 9.97 19.67 -14.06
N ASN A 192 10.57 20.71 -13.45
CA ASN A 192 10.22 22.10 -13.73
C ASN A 192 11.50 22.94 -13.85
N LYS A 193 11.59 23.78 -14.89
CA LYS A 193 12.85 24.42 -15.31
C LYS A 193 13.48 25.34 -14.26
N ASN A 194 12.69 25.85 -13.33
CA ASN A 194 13.11 26.85 -12.33
C ASN A 194 13.32 26.26 -10.94
N MET A 195 13.48 24.94 -10.81
CA MET A 195 13.53 24.26 -9.51
C MET A 195 14.90 23.69 -9.18
N LYS A 196 15.31 23.87 -7.91
CA LYS A 196 16.54 23.31 -7.36
C LYS A 196 16.46 21.79 -7.17
N CYS A 197 15.27 21.27 -6.86
CA CYS A 197 15.03 19.84 -6.67
C CYS A 197 13.94 19.36 -7.63
N ALA A 198 14.21 18.27 -8.36
CA ALA A 198 13.28 17.68 -9.31
C ALA A 198 12.24 16.75 -8.67
N PHE A 199 12.14 16.70 -7.33
CA PHE A 199 11.26 15.79 -6.61
C PHE A 199 10.41 16.53 -5.59
N ARG A 200 9.11 16.26 -5.60
CA ARG A 200 8.17 16.63 -4.54
C ARG A 200 7.97 15.48 -3.56
N ILE A 201 7.60 15.79 -2.34
CA ILE A 201 7.13 14.77 -1.39
C ILE A 201 5.77 14.24 -1.85
N ALA A 202 5.53 12.94 -1.65
CA ALA A 202 4.21 12.34 -1.80
C ALA A 202 3.54 12.20 -0.44
N ASN A 203 2.22 12.42 -0.37
CA ASN A 203 1.46 12.29 0.87
C ASN A 203 1.60 10.88 1.46
N ASP A 204 1.56 9.84 0.61
CA ASP A 204 1.62 8.44 1.05
C ASP A 204 2.79 8.17 2.01
N GLY A 205 3.97 8.71 1.70
CA GLY A 205 5.20 8.53 2.48
C GLY A 205 5.62 9.74 3.31
N LEU A 206 4.80 10.80 3.36
CA LEU A 206 5.14 12.05 4.04
C LEU A 206 5.36 11.81 5.53
N ASP A 207 4.43 11.13 6.21
CA ASP A 207 4.53 10.91 7.66
C ASP A 207 5.76 10.09 8.05
N SER A 208 6.20 9.15 7.20
CA SER A 208 7.40 8.35 7.45
C SER A 208 8.70 9.17 7.33
N ILE A 209 8.69 10.22 6.51
CA ILE A 209 9.89 11.05 6.24
C ILE A 209 9.86 12.34 7.07
N PHE A 210 8.68 12.80 7.47
CA PHE A 210 8.45 14.05 8.19
C PHE A 210 9.40 14.28 9.39
N PRO A 211 9.66 13.28 10.27
CA PRO A 211 10.57 13.47 11.41
C PRO A 211 11.99 13.86 11.00
N TYR A 212 12.41 13.53 9.78
CA TYR A 212 13.75 13.78 9.27
C TYR A 212 13.83 15.07 8.45
N ILE A 213 12.70 15.66 8.04
CA ILE A 213 12.66 16.89 7.24
C ILE A 213 13.04 18.09 8.13
N GLY A 214 13.95 18.92 7.64
CA GLY A 214 14.35 20.15 8.32
C GLY A 214 13.24 21.22 8.31
N ASP A 215 13.35 22.20 9.19
CA ASP A 215 12.26 23.16 9.42
C ASP A 215 12.07 24.16 8.28
N ASP A 216 13.10 24.40 7.46
CA ASP A 216 13.07 25.30 6.31
C ASP A 216 11.94 25.05 5.30
N ARG A 217 11.41 23.82 5.22
CA ARG A 217 10.35 23.44 4.26
C ARG A 217 9.00 23.24 4.93
N LYS A 218 8.89 23.46 6.25
CA LYS A 218 7.66 23.31 7.02
C LYS A 218 6.94 24.65 7.07
N VAL A 219 5.66 24.66 6.75
CA VAL A 219 4.81 25.83 6.79
C VAL A 219 3.61 25.50 7.66
N TYR A 220 3.49 26.19 8.79
CA TYR A 220 2.35 26.06 9.70
C TYR A 220 1.18 26.88 9.18
N ILE A 221 0.02 26.24 9.01
CA ILE A 221 -1.14 26.83 8.35
C ILE A 221 -2.34 26.85 9.31
N PRO A 222 -2.97 28.01 9.51
CA PRO A 222 -4.24 28.11 10.23
C PRO A 222 -5.37 27.33 9.57
N LYS A 223 -6.41 27.01 10.34
CA LYS A 223 -7.57 26.25 9.87
C LYS A 223 -8.20 26.85 8.60
N ASP A 224 -8.45 28.14 8.60
CA ASP A 224 -9.15 28.84 7.49
C ASP A 224 -8.31 28.86 6.20
N ASP A 225 -7.00 29.02 6.32
CA ASP A 225 -6.09 28.95 5.17
C ASP A 225 -6.03 27.52 4.62
N LEU A 226 -5.98 26.50 5.49
CA LEU A 226 -6.00 25.11 5.04
C LEU A 226 -7.29 24.77 4.30
N ILE A 227 -8.45 25.18 4.83
CA ILE A 227 -9.75 25.05 4.14
C ILE A 227 -9.70 25.74 2.78
N THR A 228 -9.19 26.96 2.72
CA THR A 228 -9.03 27.71 1.47
C THR A 228 -8.17 26.94 0.46
N LEU A 229 -7.02 26.39 0.88
CA LEU A 229 -6.14 25.60 0.01
C LEU A 229 -6.78 24.30 -0.47
N LEU A 230 -7.57 23.63 0.38
CA LEU A 230 -8.25 22.37 0.06
C LEU A 230 -9.43 22.58 -0.89
N LEU A 231 -10.18 23.67 -0.75
CA LEU A 231 -11.29 24.01 -1.65
C LEU A 231 -10.82 24.41 -3.06
N ASN A 232 -9.57 24.88 -3.19
CA ASN A 232 -8.96 25.25 -4.47
C ASN A 232 -8.05 24.14 -5.01
N ASP A 233 -8.62 22.96 -5.26
CA ASP A 233 -7.91 21.76 -5.70
C ASP A 233 -7.35 21.85 -7.14
N ASN A 234 -7.89 22.76 -7.96
CA ASN A 234 -7.54 22.94 -9.36
C ASN A 234 -6.11 23.50 -9.55
N PRO A 235 -5.20 22.75 -10.21
CA PRO A 235 -3.83 23.21 -10.48
C PRO A 235 -3.74 24.60 -11.13
N GLN A 236 -4.65 24.91 -12.06
CA GLN A 236 -4.61 26.13 -12.86
C GLN A 236 -5.14 27.35 -12.11
N LYS A 237 -5.85 27.14 -10.99
CA LYS A 237 -6.45 28.18 -10.16
C LYS A 237 -5.97 28.05 -8.72
N SER A 238 -4.67 27.89 -8.54
CA SER A 238 -4.07 27.85 -7.21
C SER A 238 -4.24 29.23 -6.53
N PRO A 239 -4.62 29.28 -5.24
CA PRO A 239 -4.88 30.53 -4.56
C PRO A 239 -3.60 31.38 -4.48
N PRO A 240 -3.68 32.70 -4.77
CA PRO A 240 -2.57 33.61 -4.57
C PRO A 240 -2.20 33.70 -3.09
N ILE A 241 -0.91 33.82 -2.78
CA ILE A 241 -0.45 33.92 -1.38
C ILE A 241 -1.00 35.15 -0.67
N ILE A 242 -1.21 36.23 -1.42
CA ILE A 242 -1.78 37.48 -0.90
C ILE A 242 -3.18 37.31 -0.31
N THR A 243 -3.90 36.24 -0.66
CA THR A 243 -5.25 35.96 -0.12
C THR A 243 -5.22 35.10 1.14
N LEU A 244 -4.04 34.60 1.54
CA LEU A 244 -3.87 33.79 2.76
C LEU A 244 -3.52 34.69 3.95
N SER A 245 -3.59 34.15 5.17
CA SER A 245 -3.25 34.90 6.38
C SER A 245 -1.82 35.46 6.38
N GLU A 246 -1.59 36.55 7.11
CA GLU A 246 -0.23 37.11 7.30
C GLU A 246 0.77 36.10 7.85
N VAL A 247 0.29 35.15 8.67
CA VAL A 247 1.10 34.08 9.26
C VAL A 247 1.71 33.20 8.18
N VAL A 248 0.91 32.82 7.18
CA VAL A 248 1.39 32.03 6.03
C VAL A 248 2.24 32.90 5.11
N GLN A 249 1.83 34.14 4.85
CA GLN A 249 2.59 35.06 3.99
C GLN A 249 4.02 35.28 4.50
N LYS A 250 4.21 35.46 5.82
CA LYS A 250 5.52 35.64 6.45
C LYS A 250 6.39 34.38 6.31
N GLN A 251 5.86 33.20 6.64
CA GLN A 251 6.60 31.93 6.53
C GLN A 251 7.02 31.62 5.08
N VAL A 252 6.16 31.94 4.12
CA VAL A 252 6.38 31.58 2.72
C VAL A 252 7.23 32.62 1.96
N LYS A 253 7.45 33.80 2.54
CA LYS A 253 8.28 34.87 1.95
C LYS A 253 9.73 34.42 1.74
N ASP A 254 10.31 33.76 2.74
CA ASP A 254 11.70 33.30 2.72
C ASP A 254 11.84 31.86 2.18
N LEU A 255 10.70 31.21 1.91
CA LEU A 255 10.65 29.86 1.37
C LEU A 255 10.94 29.83 -0.13
N SER A 256 11.99 29.10 -0.52
CA SER A 256 12.31 28.92 -1.94
C SER A 256 11.23 28.14 -2.70
N LEU A 257 11.11 28.39 -4.01
CA LEU A 257 10.13 27.76 -4.88
C LEU A 257 10.20 26.22 -4.84
N GLY A 258 9.05 25.55 -4.87
CA GLY A 258 8.95 24.10 -4.96
C GLY A 258 8.14 23.44 -3.85
N SER A 259 8.35 22.15 -3.65
CA SER A 259 7.56 21.34 -2.71
C SER A 259 7.91 21.63 -1.25
N CYS A 260 6.88 21.77 -0.42
CA CYS A 260 6.98 22.05 1.01
C CYS A 260 6.02 21.15 1.78
N VAL A 261 6.09 21.19 3.11
CA VAL A 261 5.17 20.48 3.99
C VAL A 261 4.27 21.50 4.66
N LEU A 262 2.96 21.38 4.42
CA LEU A 262 1.94 22.17 5.09
C LEU A 262 1.54 21.43 6.37
N ILE A 263 1.52 22.13 7.49
CA ILE A 263 1.26 21.56 8.80
C ILE A 263 0.10 22.30 9.42
N TYR A 264 -1.00 21.60 9.66
CA TYR A 264 -2.06 22.06 10.52
C TYR A 264 -1.97 21.32 11.85
N ARG A 265 -2.09 22.08 12.94
CA ARG A 265 -2.21 21.55 14.29
C ARG A 265 -3.39 22.25 14.94
N GLU A 266 -4.28 21.46 15.52
CA GLU A 266 -5.41 21.99 16.25
C GLU A 266 -4.98 22.48 17.64
N ASP A 267 -5.23 23.75 17.91
CA ASP A 267 -4.98 24.39 19.20
C ASP A 267 -6.20 24.18 20.12
N SER A 268 -6.41 22.95 20.59
CA SER A 268 -7.42 22.65 21.63
C SER A 268 -6.76 22.61 23.01
N LYS A 269 -7.36 23.30 23.99
CA LYS A 269 -6.87 23.35 25.38
C LYS A 269 -7.09 22.05 26.16
N ASP A 270 -7.93 21.14 25.67
CA ASP A 270 -8.46 20.00 26.45
C ASP A 270 -8.14 18.60 25.90
N GLU A 271 -7.19 18.44 24.96
CA GLU A 271 -6.91 17.12 24.39
C GLU A 271 -5.51 16.56 24.72
N LYS A 272 -5.52 15.29 25.17
CA LYS A 272 -4.31 14.46 25.32
C LYS A 272 -3.65 14.15 23.96
N THR A 273 -4.34 14.34 22.85
CA THR A 273 -3.87 14.05 21.47
C THR A 273 -4.44 15.05 20.47
N PRO A 274 -3.77 16.19 20.20
CA PRO A 274 -4.26 17.18 19.25
C PRO A 274 -4.25 16.63 17.82
N LEU A 275 -5.22 17.04 17.00
CA LEU A 275 -5.24 16.74 15.57
C LEU A 275 -4.06 17.44 14.87
N VAL A 276 -3.18 16.64 14.26
CA VAL A 276 -2.07 17.13 13.43
C VAL A 276 -2.22 16.55 12.03
N ILE A 277 -2.17 17.41 11.02
CA ILE A 277 -2.30 17.04 9.62
C ILE A 277 -1.06 17.53 8.88
N HIS A 278 -0.31 16.60 8.28
CA HIS A 278 0.78 16.89 7.35
C HIS A 278 0.30 16.73 5.92
N ILE A 279 0.59 17.71 5.08
CA ILE A 279 0.21 17.65 3.67
C ILE A 279 1.36 18.12 2.78
N SER A 280 1.60 17.42 1.67
CA SER A 280 2.51 17.90 0.63
C SER A 280 1.95 19.18 0.02
N GLY A 281 2.68 20.27 0.16
CA GLY A 281 2.40 21.55 -0.45
C GLY A 281 3.30 21.88 -1.64
N TRP A 282 2.94 22.95 -2.31
CA TRP A 282 3.74 23.56 -3.37
C TRP A 282 3.76 25.06 -3.27
N ARG A 283 4.95 25.61 -3.16
CA ARG A 283 5.20 27.03 -3.27
C ARG A 283 5.53 27.38 -4.72
N GLY A 284 4.57 28.02 -5.40
CA GLY A 284 4.76 28.66 -6.71
C GLY A 284 5.50 30.00 -6.59
N ALA A 285 5.45 30.86 -7.61
CA ALA A 285 6.03 32.22 -7.54
C ALA A 285 5.12 33.22 -6.82
N THR A 286 3.81 33.14 -7.06
CA THR A 286 2.77 33.99 -6.42
C THR A 286 1.68 33.18 -5.71
N SER A 287 1.68 31.85 -5.86
CA SER A 287 0.67 30.96 -5.30
C SER A 287 1.25 29.95 -4.30
N LEU A 288 0.37 29.43 -3.46
CA LEU A 288 0.61 28.28 -2.60
C LEU A 288 -0.49 27.26 -2.87
N ARG A 289 -0.14 25.98 -2.95
CA ARG A 289 -1.08 24.91 -3.28
C ARG A 289 -0.90 23.71 -2.37
N CYS A 290 -2.01 23.04 -2.08
CA CYS A 290 -2.05 21.72 -1.48
C CYS A 290 -2.08 20.63 -2.57
N TYR A 291 -1.16 19.66 -2.53
CA TYR A 291 -1.24 18.46 -3.37
C TYR A 291 -2.06 17.41 -2.65
N MET A 292 -3.35 17.34 -2.98
CA MET A 292 -4.26 16.32 -2.45
C MET A 292 -5.17 15.82 -3.56
N ASP A 293 -5.56 14.56 -3.53
CA ASP A 293 -6.58 14.04 -4.43
C ASP A 293 -7.99 14.42 -3.95
N LYS A 294 -8.97 14.36 -4.84
CA LYS A 294 -10.35 14.78 -4.56
C LYS A 294 -10.97 14.06 -3.35
N HIS A 295 -10.72 12.75 -3.19
CA HIS A 295 -11.34 11.98 -2.12
C HIS A 295 -10.74 12.33 -0.77
N SER A 296 -9.41 12.43 -0.71
CA SER A 296 -8.71 12.87 0.49
C SER A 296 -9.04 14.32 0.87
N THR A 297 -9.17 15.22 -0.12
CA THR A 297 -9.64 16.60 0.12
C THR A 297 -11.02 16.62 0.78
N VAL A 298 -11.98 15.84 0.26
CA VAL A 298 -13.32 15.72 0.85
C VAL A 298 -13.24 15.22 2.29
N HIS A 299 -12.41 14.21 2.55
CA HIS A 299 -12.22 13.66 3.89
C HIS A 299 -11.64 14.69 4.86
N LEU A 300 -10.56 15.38 4.47
CA LEU A 300 -9.91 16.40 5.30
C LEU A 300 -10.85 17.58 5.58
N LEU A 301 -11.61 18.04 4.59
CA LEU A 301 -12.59 19.10 4.81
C LEU A 301 -13.68 18.68 5.81
N ARG A 302 -14.14 17.43 5.77
CA ARG A 302 -15.08 16.90 6.77
C ARG A 302 -14.45 16.86 8.17
N LEU A 303 -13.18 16.45 8.30
CA LEU A 303 -12.47 16.51 9.59
C LEU A 303 -12.38 17.94 10.14
N LEU A 304 -12.22 18.93 9.25
CA LEU A 304 -12.20 20.34 9.62
C LEU A 304 -13.60 20.95 9.87
N GLY A 305 -14.68 20.16 9.70
CA GLY A 305 -16.07 20.60 9.90
C GLY A 305 -16.69 21.35 8.71
N VAL A 306 -16.13 21.19 7.50
CA VAL A 306 -16.58 21.86 6.28
C VAL A 306 -17.18 20.86 5.30
N ILE A 307 -18.33 21.20 4.72
CA ILE A 307 -18.98 20.39 3.68
C ILE A 307 -18.40 20.75 2.31
N TYR A 308 -17.97 19.73 1.55
CA TYR A 308 -17.47 19.95 0.19
C TYR A 308 -18.63 20.34 -0.75
N PRO A 309 -18.55 21.49 -1.45
CA PRO A 309 -19.70 22.05 -2.18
C PRO A 309 -20.14 21.23 -3.41
N ASN A 310 -19.32 20.32 -3.94
CA ASN A 310 -19.58 19.58 -5.19
C ASN A 310 -19.80 18.06 -4.98
N MET A 311 -20.55 17.66 -3.94
CA MET A 311 -21.01 16.27 -3.73
C MET A 311 -22.52 16.10 -3.96
N ILE A 312 -23.02 16.67 -5.06
CA ILE A 312 -24.32 16.31 -5.65
C ILE A 312 -24.04 15.81 -7.07
#